data_AF-A0A453D9L5-F1
#
_entry.id   AF-A0A453D9L5-F1
#
_cell.length_a   1.000
_cell.length_b   1.000
_cell.length_c   1.000
_cell.angle_alpha   90.00
_cell.angle_beta   90.00
_cell.angle_gamma   90.00
#
_symmetry.space_group_name_H-M   'P 1'
#
loop_
_entity.id
_entity.type
_entity.pdbx_description
1 polymer ?
#
loop_
_entity_poly.entity_id
_entity_poly.type
_entity_poly.pdbx_seq_one_letter_code
_entity_poly.pdbx_strand_id
1 'polypeptide(L)'
;RYVEHSLTSERSVLVMGAGGRLPVTWYPASYADTVKMTDMRMRPDTSTGYPGRTYRFYTGDTVFAFGDGLSYTKMSHQLVSAPPSYVSMQLAEDHPCRAEECASVEAASDHCEDLAFDVKLRVRNAGEVAGAHSVLLFSSPPSAHNAPAKHLLGFEKVSLAPGEAGTVAFRVDVCRDLSVVDELGGRKVALGGHTLHVGDLKHTVELRV
;
A
#
# COMPACT_ATOMS: atom_id res chain seq x y z
N ARG A 1 35.50 -16.34 -41.83
CA ARG A 1 34.47 -15.29 -41.70
C ARG A 1 33.61 -15.66 -40.51
N TYR A 2 33.84 -14.99 -39.37
CA TYR A 2 33.02 -15.13 -38.18
C TYR A 2 31.65 -14.54 -38.48
N VAL A 3 30.58 -15.26 -38.13
CA VAL A 3 29.20 -14.76 -38.17
C VAL A 3 28.75 -14.71 -36.71
N GLU A 4 28.54 -13.49 -36.21
CA GLU A 4 27.95 -13.23 -34.90
C GLU A 4 26.50 -13.73 -34.87
N HIS A 5 26.18 -14.61 -33.92
CA HIS A 5 24.81 -14.89 -33.52
C HIS A 5 24.44 -13.93 -32.38
N SER A 6 23.53 -13.01 -32.68
CA SER A 6 22.87 -12.15 -31.71
C SER A 6 22.07 -13.00 -30.71
N LEU A 7 22.50 -12.98 -29.44
CA LEU A 7 21.74 -13.53 -28.33
C LEU A 7 20.55 -12.61 -28.02
N THR A 8 19.40 -12.89 -28.62
CA THR A 8 18.12 -12.40 -28.11
C THR A 8 17.85 -13.05 -26.76
N SER A 9 17.94 -12.25 -25.70
CA SER A 9 17.57 -12.60 -24.33
C SER A 9 16.08 -12.95 -24.26
N GLU A 10 15.72 -14.19 -24.57
CA GLU A 10 14.40 -14.73 -24.22
C GLU A 10 14.28 -14.81 -22.70
N ARG A 11 13.49 -13.88 -22.14
CA ARG A 11 13.12 -13.88 -20.73
C ARG A 11 12.15 -15.02 -20.48
N SER A 12 12.67 -16.18 -20.09
CA SER A 12 11.87 -17.28 -19.56
C SER A 12 11.35 -16.90 -18.17
N VAL A 13 10.24 -16.16 -18.10
CA VAL A 13 9.46 -16.04 -16.86
C VAL A 13 8.66 -17.33 -16.73
N LEU A 14 9.05 -18.17 -15.78
CA LEU A 14 8.37 -19.41 -15.46
C LEU A 14 7.00 -19.08 -14.83
N VAL A 15 5.92 -19.17 -15.62
CA VAL A 15 4.55 -18.94 -15.14
C VAL A 15 3.89 -20.27 -14.83
N MET A 16 3.77 -20.61 -13.54
CA MET A 16 2.88 -21.67 -13.06
C MET A 16 1.86 -21.06 -12.10
N GLY A 17 0.60 -20.98 -12.53
CA GLY A 17 -0.54 -20.48 -11.75
C GLY A 17 -0.53 -18.96 -11.53
N ALA A 18 -0.89 -18.18 -12.55
CA ALA A 18 -0.84 -16.72 -12.53
C ALA A 18 -1.92 -16.10 -11.61
N GLY A 19 -1.60 -16.03 -10.31
CA GLY A 19 -2.34 -15.28 -9.29
C GLY A 19 -1.45 -14.75 -8.16
N GLY A 20 -0.13 -14.88 -8.31
CA GLY A 20 0.85 -14.34 -7.37
C GLY A 20 1.13 -12.86 -7.63
N ARG A 21 1.54 -12.16 -6.58
CA ARG A 21 2.02 -10.77 -6.65
C ARG A 21 3.42 -10.69 -6.05
N LEU A 22 4.22 -9.75 -6.53
CA LEU A 22 5.61 -9.57 -6.08
C LEU A 22 5.65 -9.12 -4.61
N PRO A 23 6.32 -9.88 -3.73
CA PRO A 23 6.49 -9.51 -2.32
C PRO A 23 7.67 -8.54 -2.11
N VAL A 24 8.38 -8.16 -3.17
CA VAL A 24 9.54 -7.26 -3.14
C VAL A 24 9.50 -6.30 -4.32
N THR A 25 10.09 -5.13 -4.14
CA THR A 25 10.32 -4.17 -5.23
C THR A 25 11.54 -4.60 -6.04
N TRP A 26 11.41 -4.62 -7.37
CA TRP A 26 12.53 -4.82 -8.28
C TRP A 26 13.08 -3.47 -8.71
N TYR A 27 14.27 -3.15 -8.20
CA TYR A 27 14.96 -1.89 -8.47
C TYR A 27 15.75 -1.94 -9.79
N PRO A 28 16.01 -0.79 -10.43
CA PRO A 28 16.99 -0.69 -11.50
C PRO A 28 18.40 -0.99 -10.98
N ALA A 29 19.30 -1.43 -11.86
CA ALA A 29 20.67 -1.80 -11.48
C ALA A 29 21.41 -0.64 -10.78
N SER A 30 21.20 0.60 -11.22
CA SER A 30 21.77 1.82 -10.63
C SER A 30 21.45 2.02 -9.15
N TYR A 31 20.38 1.40 -8.63
CA TYR A 31 20.05 1.45 -7.22
C TYR A 31 21.13 0.76 -6.36
N ALA A 32 21.66 -0.38 -6.81
CA ALA A 32 22.68 -1.12 -6.06
C ALA A 32 24.02 -0.36 -6.02
N ASP A 33 24.31 0.43 -7.05
CA ASP A 33 25.53 1.25 -7.13
C ASP A 33 25.45 2.51 -6.26
N THR A 34 24.24 3.06 -6.08
CA THR A 34 24.00 4.29 -5.31
C THR A 34 23.77 4.04 -3.83
N VAL A 35 23.05 2.98 -3.48
CA VAL A 35 22.65 2.67 -2.11
C VAL A 35 23.52 1.57 -1.52
N LYS A 36 24.45 1.95 -0.64
CA LYS A 36 25.29 1.00 0.11
C LYS A 36 24.42 0.05 0.93
N MET A 37 24.66 -1.27 0.83
CA MET A 37 23.87 -2.26 1.57
C MET A 37 24.05 -2.18 3.09
N THR A 38 25.08 -1.49 3.59
CA THR A 38 25.30 -1.23 5.02
C THR A 38 24.50 -0.03 5.56
N ASP A 39 23.94 0.81 4.69
CA ASP A 39 23.11 1.95 5.12
C ASP A 39 21.68 1.46 5.44
N MET A 40 21.33 1.44 6.72
CA MET A 40 20.04 0.92 7.20
C MET A 40 18.91 1.95 7.20
N ARG A 41 19.15 3.19 6.74
CA ARG A 41 18.11 4.22 6.68
C ARG A 41 17.01 3.78 5.72
N MET A 42 15.75 3.88 6.13
CA MET A 42 14.62 3.49 5.27
C MET A 42 14.06 4.68 4.48
N ARG A 43 14.00 5.85 5.11
CA ARG A 43 13.41 7.08 4.56
C ARG A 43 14.35 7.74 3.55
N PRO A 44 13.80 8.39 2.50
CA PRO A 44 14.61 9.16 1.58
C PRO A 44 15.20 10.38 2.29
N ASP A 45 16.34 10.85 1.79
CA ASP A 45 17.00 12.05 2.27
C ASP A 45 17.52 12.83 1.07
N THR A 46 16.86 13.95 0.78
CA THR A 46 17.16 14.83 -0.35
C THR A 46 18.51 15.51 -0.23
N SER A 47 19.02 15.70 0.99
CA SER A 47 20.32 16.36 1.23
C SER A 47 21.50 15.48 0.83
N THR A 48 21.36 14.16 1.02
CA THR A 48 22.40 13.17 0.66
C THR A 48 22.14 12.50 -0.69
N GLY A 49 21.01 12.80 -1.34
CA GLY A 49 20.56 12.12 -2.55
C GLY A 49 20.12 10.67 -2.32
N TYR A 50 19.85 10.31 -1.06
CA TYR A 50 19.44 8.96 -0.70
C TYR A 50 17.98 8.70 -1.09
N PRO A 51 17.68 7.73 -1.97
CA PRO A 51 16.36 7.59 -2.58
C PRO A 51 15.33 6.86 -1.70
N GLY A 52 15.72 6.40 -0.50
CA GLY A 52 14.88 5.57 0.36
C GLY A 52 14.88 4.08 -0.04
N ARG A 53 14.31 3.24 0.82
CA ARG A 53 14.24 1.78 0.64
C ARG A 53 12.80 1.29 0.65
N THR A 54 12.55 0.18 -0.03
CA THR A 54 11.25 -0.52 -0.13
C THR A 54 10.20 0.30 -0.86
N TYR A 55 9.11 -0.36 -1.27
CA TYR A 55 7.95 0.32 -1.85
C TYR A 55 7.35 1.41 -0.93
N ARG A 56 7.66 1.38 0.37
CA ARG A 56 7.14 2.35 1.34
C ARG A 56 7.78 3.72 1.21
N PHE A 57 9.07 3.79 0.89
CA PHE A 57 9.84 5.04 1.00
C PHE A 57 10.69 5.35 -0.23
N TYR A 58 10.88 4.37 -1.12
CA TYR A 58 11.66 4.58 -2.34
C TYR A 58 10.94 5.55 -3.28
N THR A 59 11.64 6.61 -3.70
CA THR A 59 11.09 7.68 -4.54
C THR A 59 11.51 7.59 -6.01
N GLY A 60 12.38 6.63 -6.35
CA GLY A 60 12.86 6.44 -7.73
C GLY A 60 12.00 5.48 -8.55
N ASP A 61 12.44 5.25 -9.79
CA ASP A 61 11.76 4.34 -10.71
C ASP A 61 11.97 2.87 -10.32
N THR A 62 10.94 2.05 -10.57
CA THR A 62 10.96 0.60 -10.35
C THR A 62 10.83 -0.14 -11.67
N VAL A 63 11.51 -1.28 -11.81
CA VAL A 63 11.34 -2.17 -12.97
C VAL A 63 10.04 -2.97 -12.81
N PHE A 64 9.81 -3.49 -11.61
CA PHE A 64 8.53 -4.02 -11.17
C PHE A 64 8.26 -3.55 -9.75
N ALA A 65 7.07 -3.00 -9.54
CA ALA A 65 6.65 -2.49 -8.25
C ALA A 65 6.25 -3.65 -7.32
N PHE A 66 6.29 -3.37 -6.02
CA PHE A 66 5.72 -4.28 -5.04
C PHE A 66 4.22 -4.48 -5.31
N GLY A 67 3.76 -5.72 -5.28
CA GLY A 67 2.38 -6.06 -5.57
C GLY A 67 2.06 -6.21 -7.06
N ASP A 68 3.01 -5.97 -7.96
CA ASP A 68 2.81 -6.28 -9.38
C ASP A 68 2.64 -7.78 -9.59
N GLY A 69 1.75 -8.14 -10.50
CA GLY A 69 1.45 -9.52 -10.80
C GLY A 69 0.56 -9.60 -12.03
N LEU A 70 0.86 -10.54 -12.90
CA LEU A 70 0.02 -10.83 -14.06
C LEU A 70 -0.91 -12.00 -13.72
N SER A 71 -2.08 -11.99 -14.34
CA SER A 71 -3.02 -13.11 -14.30
C SER A 71 -3.40 -13.51 -15.73
N TYR A 72 -3.79 -14.76 -15.91
CA TYR A 72 -4.31 -15.27 -17.18
C TYR A 72 -5.73 -14.77 -17.48
N THR A 73 -6.39 -14.16 -16.50
CA THR A 73 -7.72 -13.60 -16.66
C THR A 73 -7.77 -12.15 -16.18
N LYS A 74 -8.76 -11.39 -16.65
CA LYS A 74 -8.99 -10.00 -16.26
C LYS A 74 -9.93 -9.97 -15.06
N MET A 75 -9.45 -9.43 -13.95
CA MET A 75 -10.24 -9.25 -12.73
C MET A 75 -10.65 -7.78 -12.59
N SER A 76 -11.92 -7.50 -12.34
CA SER A 76 -12.40 -6.15 -12.04
C SER A 76 -12.77 -5.99 -10.57
N HIS A 77 -12.53 -4.78 -10.04
CA HIS A 77 -12.80 -4.42 -8.65
C HIS A 77 -13.92 -3.39 -8.61
N GLN A 78 -14.87 -3.57 -7.71
CA GLN A 78 -15.94 -2.60 -7.45
C GLN A 78 -16.13 -2.47 -5.93
N LEU A 79 -16.22 -1.25 -5.43
CA LEU A 79 -16.60 -1.02 -4.04
C LEU A 79 -18.08 -1.41 -3.85
N VAL A 80 -18.33 -2.33 -2.91
CA VAL A 80 -19.71 -2.72 -2.55
C VAL A 80 -20.29 -1.69 -1.58
N SER A 81 -19.46 -1.26 -0.62
CA SER A 81 -19.75 -0.19 0.31
C SER A 81 -18.48 0.63 0.43
N ALA A 82 -18.59 1.92 0.13
CA ALA A 82 -17.46 2.82 0.30
C ALA A 82 -17.15 2.93 1.80
N PRO A 83 -15.86 2.95 2.17
CA PRO A 83 -15.45 3.36 3.51
C PRO A 83 -16.06 4.74 3.86
N PRO A 84 -16.15 5.09 5.15
CA PRO A 84 -16.64 6.40 5.53
C PRO A 84 -15.74 7.48 4.93
N SER A 85 -16.33 8.59 4.46
CA SER A 85 -15.56 9.72 3.92
C SER A 85 -14.74 10.43 5.00
N TYR A 86 -15.15 10.31 6.26
CA TYR A 86 -14.39 10.79 7.40
C TYR A 86 -14.55 9.87 8.62
N VAL A 87 -13.57 9.86 9.50
CA VAL A 87 -13.64 9.22 10.82
C VAL A 87 -13.23 10.24 11.87
N SER A 88 -14.07 10.40 12.90
CA SER A 88 -13.83 11.31 14.01
C SER A 88 -13.15 10.56 15.15
N MET A 89 -11.99 11.06 15.59
CA MET A 89 -11.25 10.56 16.75
C MET A 89 -11.75 11.27 18.00
N GLN A 90 -12.25 10.52 18.97
CA GLN A 90 -12.82 11.09 20.19
C GLN A 90 -11.72 11.39 21.21
N LEU A 91 -11.14 12.59 21.14
CA LEU A 91 -10.16 13.04 22.13
C LEU A 91 -10.82 13.48 23.45
N ALA A 92 -10.06 13.46 24.54
CA ALA A 92 -10.48 14.04 25.82
C ALA A 92 -10.73 15.56 25.72
N GLU A 93 -11.56 16.10 26.62
CA GLU A 93 -11.96 17.53 26.58
C GLU A 93 -10.79 18.51 26.74
N ASP A 94 -9.77 18.11 27.49
CA ASP A 94 -8.56 18.88 27.76
C ASP A 94 -7.44 18.65 26.73
N HIS A 95 -7.69 17.85 25.70
CA HIS A 95 -6.65 17.51 24.73
C HIS A 95 -6.28 18.73 23.86
N PRO A 96 -4.99 19.11 23.75
CA PRO A 96 -4.54 20.31 23.02
C PRO A 96 -5.05 20.39 21.58
N CYS A 97 -5.08 19.24 20.88
CA CYS A 97 -5.55 19.13 19.50
C CYS A 97 -7.04 19.41 19.26
N ARG A 98 -7.84 19.72 20.29
CA ARG A 98 -9.20 20.24 20.11
C ARG A 98 -9.22 21.77 19.96
N ALA A 99 -8.25 22.45 20.56
CA ALA A 99 -8.14 23.91 20.51
C ALA A 99 -7.13 24.38 19.44
N GLU A 100 -6.12 23.55 19.15
CA GLU A 100 -5.08 23.83 18.15
C GLU A 100 -5.13 22.85 16.97
N GLU A 101 -4.72 23.31 15.79
CA GLU A 101 -4.58 22.46 14.60
C GLU A 101 -3.39 21.50 14.77
N CYS A 102 -3.67 20.25 15.13
CA CYS A 102 -2.66 19.20 15.19
C CYS A 102 -2.45 18.52 13.84
N ALA A 103 -1.20 18.17 13.53
CA ALA A 103 -0.87 17.34 12.39
C ALA A 103 -1.06 15.85 12.67
N SER A 104 -0.95 15.42 13.94
CA SER A 104 -1.08 14.02 14.34
C SER A 104 -1.44 13.88 15.82
N VAL A 105 -1.96 12.71 16.19
CA VAL A 105 -2.29 12.32 17.58
C VAL A 105 -1.62 10.99 17.93
N GLU A 106 -1.48 10.67 19.21
CA GLU A 106 -0.90 9.39 19.65
C GLU A 106 -1.75 8.19 19.20
N ALA A 107 -1.12 7.10 18.76
CA ALA A 107 -1.85 5.91 18.30
C ALA A 107 -2.14 4.90 19.43
N ALA A 108 -1.60 5.10 20.62
CA ALA A 108 -1.85 4.25 21.80
C ALA A 108 -2.87 4.89 22.78
N SER A 109 -3.70 5.79 22.25
CA SER A 109 -4.79 6.54 22.89
C SER A 109 -5.94 5.71 23.44
N ASP A 110 -6.63 6.17 24.48
CA ASP A 110 -8.02 5.76 24.76
C ASP A 110 -8.96 6.12 23.59
N HIS A 111 -8.62 7.17 22.83
CA HIS A 111 -9.34 7.60 21.62
C HIS A 111 -9.21 6.64 20.42
N CYS A 112 -8.51 5.52 20.59
CA CYS A 112 -8.35 4.47 19.60
C CYS A 112 -9.26 3.26 19.83
N GLU A 113 -10.02 3.22 20.94
CA GLU A 113 -10.91 2.11 21.25
C GLU A 113 -12.01 1.97 20.19
N ASP A 114 -12.12 0.75 19.63
CA ASP A 114 -13.08 0.36 18.58
C ASP A 114 -13.14 1.26 17.34
N LEU A 115 -12.08 2.04 17.09
CA LEU A 115 -12.00 2.93 15.94
C LEU A 115 -11.58 2.18 14.68
N ALA A 116 -12.53 1.48 14.08
CA ALA A 116 -12.31 0.70 12.87
C ALA A 116 -13.46 0.83 11.86
N PHE A 117 -13.15 0.63 10.58
CA PHE A 117 -14.13 0.58 9.51
C PHE A 117 -13.84 -0.57 8.54
N ASP A 118 -14.89 -1.03 7.85
CA ASP A 118 -14.78 -2.11 6.88
C ASP A 118 -14.63 -1.56 5.46
N VAL A 119 -13.74 -2.16 4.67
CA VAL A 119 -13.60 -1.95 3.24
C VAL A 119 -14.08 -3.21 2.52
N LYS A 120 -15.23 -3.16 1.85
CA LYS A 120 -15.83 -4.31 1.14
C LYS A 120 -15.77 -4.11 -0.37
N LEU A 121 -15.12 -5.04 -1.05
CA LEU A 121 -14.92 -5.03 -2.49
C LEU A 121 -15.54 -6.27 -3.13
N ARG A 122 -16.23 -6.07 -4.25
CA ARG A 122 -16.62 -7.14 -5.16
C ARG A 122 -15.52 -7.31 -6.19
N VAL A 123 -15.05 -8.54 -6.33
CA VAL A 123 -14.06 -8.94 -7.33
C VAL A 123 -14.79 -9.81 -8.34
N ARG A 124 -14.72 -9.49 -9.62
CA ARG A 124 -15.33 -10.29 -10.69
C ARG A 124 -14.28 -10.75 -11.69
N ASN A 125 -14.35 -12.03 -12.05
CA ASN A 125 -13.59 -12.56 -13.17
C ASN A 125 -14.31 -12.19 -14.47
N ALA A 126 -13.73 -11.24 -15.21
CA ALA A 126 -14.24 -10.72 -16.47
C ALA A 126 -13.54 -11.34 -17.70
N GLY A 127 -12.69 -12.36 -17.51
CA GLY A 127 -12.10 -13.12 -18.61
C GLY A 127 -12.69 -14.52 -18.75
N GLU A 128 -12.08 -15.30 -19.63
CA GLU A 128 -12.60 -16.59 -20.11
C GLU A 128 -12.04 -17.80 -19.34
N VAL A 129 -11.03 -17.58 -18.50
CA VAL A 129 -10.32 -18.65 -17.78
C VAL A 129 -10.49 -18.46 -16.27
N ALA A 130 -10.65 -19.58 -15.55
CA ALA A 130 -10.65 -19.56 -14.10
C ALA A 130 -9.29 -19.08 -13.57
N GLY A 131 -9.28 -18.27 -12.52
CA GLY A 131 -8.05 -17.69 -12.01
C GLY A 131 -8.11 -17.35 -10.53
N ALA A 132 -6.95 -17.46 -9.88
CA ALA A 132 -6.75 -16.92 -8.54
C ALA A 132 -6.32 -15.45 -8.63
N HIS A 133 -6.81 -14.62 -7.72
CA HIS A 133 -6.51 -13.20 -7.65
C HIS A 133 -6.22 -12.77 -6.22
N SER A 134 -5.05 -12.20 -5.99
CA SER A 134 -4.72 -11.53 -4.73
C SER A 134 -5.17 -10.08 -4.78
N VAL A 135 -5.97 -9.66 -3.81
CA VAL A 135 -6.38 -8.28 -3.56
C VAL A 135 -5.49 -7.73 -2.47
N LEU A 136 -4.78 -6.63 -2.76
CA LEU A 136 -3.93 -5.93 -1.80
C LEU A 136 -4.61 -4.60 -1.43
N LEU A 137 -4.88 -4.40 -0.14
CA LEU A 137 -5.34 -3.11 0.37
C LEU A 137 -4.15 -2.34 0.91
N PHE A 138 -3.94 -1.14 0.39
CA PHE A 138 -2.91 -0.24 0.86
C PHE A 138 -3.51 1.08 1.34
N SER A 139 -2.74 1.82 2.15
CA SER A 139 -3.03 3.20 2.49
C SER A 139 -1.82 4.10 2.23
N SER A 140 -2.09 5.32 1.78
CA SER A 140 -1.15 6.42 1.67
C SER A 140 -1.58 7.49 2.67
N PRO A 141 -0.83 7.68 3.77
CA PRO A 141 -1.13 8.70 4.77
C PRO A 141 -0.88 10.12 4.23
N PRO A 142 -1.44 11.16 4.89
CA PRO A 142 -1.10 12.55 4.58
C PRO A 142 0.37 12.85 4.91
N SER A 143 0.88 13.94 4.35
CA SER A 143 2.28 14.37 4.54
C SER A 143 2.56 14.81 5.98
N ALA A 144 2.89 13.85 6.84
CA ALA A 144 3.30 14.07 8.22
C ALA A 144 4.47 13.13 8.58
N HIS A 145 5.41 13.57 9.42
CA HIS A 145 6.50 12.73 9.93
C HIS A 145 7.28 11.95 8.86
N ASN A 146 7.56 12.55 7.69
CA ASN A 146 8.20 11.88 6.55
C ASN A 146 7.53 10.55 6.18
N ALA A 147 6.19 10.51 6.24
CA ALA A 147 5.38 9.31 6.10
C ALA A 147 5.72 8.48 4.85
N PRO A 148 5.47 7.16 4.89
CA PRO A 148 5.63 6.32 3.72
C PRO A 148 4.70 6.78 2.60
N ALA A 149 5.17 6.67 1.35
CA ALA A 149 4.36 6.92 0.17
C ALA A 149 3.13 6.00 0.12
N LYS A 150 3.28 4.75 0.58
CA LYS A 150 2.24 3.74 0.63
C LYS A 150 2.63 2.62 1.61
N HIS A 151 1.69 2.05 2.34
CA HIS A 151 1.89 0.83 3.14
C HIS A 151 0.79 -0.19 2.89
N LEU A 152 1.10 -1.48 2.99
CA LEU A 152 0.12 -2.56 2.87
C LEU A 152 -0.62 -2.73 4.20
N LEU A 153 -1.94 -2.63 4.17
CA LEU A 153 -2.80 -2.86 5.35
C LEU A 153 -3.16 -4.34 5.49
N GLY A 154 -3.42 -5.00 4.36
CA GLY A 154 -3.83 -6.40 4.33
C GLY A 154 -3.97 -6.93 2.92
N PHE A 155 -4.11 -8.24 2.82
CA PHE A 155 -4.35 -8.90 1.54
C PHE A 155 -5.27 -10.09 1.70
N GLU A 156 -6.02 -10.36 0.64
CA GLU A 156 -6.94 -11.49 0.57
C GLU A 156 -6.82 -12.16 -0.80
N LYS A 157 -7.06 -13.47 -0.84
CA LYS A 157 -6.95 -14.24 -2.08
C LYS A 157 -8.27 -14.90 -2.40
N VAL A 158 -8.76 -14.68 -3.62
CA VAL A 158 -9.98 -15.31 -4.14
C VAL A 158 -9.64 -16.15 -5.36
N SER A 159 -10.41 -17.21 -5.60
CA SER A 159 -10.34 -17.99 -6.84
C SER A 159 -11.73 -17.95 -7.47
N LEU A 160 -11.80 -17.52 -8.73
CA LEU A 160 -13.05 -17.24 -9.41
C LEU A 160 -13.07 -17.93 -10.78
N ALA A 161 -14.16 -18.64 -11.05
CA ALA A 161 -14.49 -19.13 -12.38
C ALA A 161 -14.82 -17.97 -13.34
N PRO A 162 -14.78 -18.18 -14.67
CA PRO A 162 -15.19 -17.17 -15.64
C PRO A 162 -16.59 -16.61 -15.35
N GLY A 163 -16.72 -15.28 -15.28
CA GLY A 163 -17.99 -14.61 -14.99
C GLY A 163 -18.38 -14.55 -13.51
N GLU A 164 -17.73 -15.34 -12.63
CA GLU A 164 -18.01 -15.40 -11.20
C GLU A 164 -17.58 -14.12 -10.49
N ALA A 165 -18.30 -13.76 -9.42
CA ALA A 165 -17.96 -12.66 -8.53
C ALA A 165 -17.86 -13.13 -7.08
N GLY A 166 -16.76 -12.74 -6.41
CA GLY A 166 -16.55 -12.93 -4.99
C GLY A 166 -16.58 -11.60 -4.24
N THR A 167 -16.74 -11.65 -2.92
CA THR A 167 -16.62 -10.47 -2.05
C THR A 167 -15.42 -10.64 -1.13
N VAL A 168 -14.63 -9.58 -1.03
CA VAL A 168 -13.47 -9.48 -0.14
C VAL A 168 -13.76 -8.35 0.85
N ALA A 169 -13.43 -8.55 2.12
CA ALA A 169 -13.60 -7.56 3.17
C ALA A 169 -12.29 -7.38 3.95
N PHE A 170 -11.95 -6.13 4.23
CA PHE A 170 -10.85 -5.77 5.11
C PHE A 170 -11.40 -4.96 6.27
N ARG A 171 -11.01 -5.28 7.50
CA ARG A 171 -11.25 -4.43 8.67
C ARG A 171 -10.02 -3.57 8.90
N VAL A 172 -10.16 -2.26 8.78
CA VAL A 172 -9.09 -1.28 8.97
C VAL A 172 -9.26 -0.65 10.35
N ASP A 173 -8.29 -0.88 11.22
CA ASP A 173 -8.16 -0.23 12.51
C ASP A 173 -7.39 1.08 12.34
N VAL A 174 -7.98 2.21 12.72
CA VAL A 174 -7.41 3.54 12.43
C VAL A 174 -6.05 3.71 13.12
N CYS A 175 -5.95 3.36 14.39
CA CYS A 175 -4.72 3.60 15.14
C CYS A 175 -3.66 2.54 14.87
N ARG A 176 -4.04 1.30 14.60
CA ARG A 176 -3.08 0.25 14.27
C ARG A 176 -2.60 0.36 12.83
N ASP A 177 -3.54 0.47 11.90
CA ASP A 177 -3.28 0.26 10.47
C ASP A 177 -2.93 1.58 9.76
N LEU A 178 -3.46 2.73 10.19
CA LEU A 178 -3.17 4.05 9.59
C LEU A 178 -2.09 4.86 10.32
N SER A 179 -1.53 4.34 11.42
CA SER A 179 -0.44 5.01 12.13
C SER A 179 0.87 5.08 11.33
N VAL A 180 1.60 6.15 11.57
CA VAL A 180 3.00 6.37 11.16
C VAL A 180 3.87 6.41 12.41
N VAL A 181 5.17 6.23 12.22
CA VAL A 181 6.16 6.40 13.30
C VAL A 181 6.78 7.78 13.13
N ASP A 182 6.84 8.56 14.22
CA ASP A 182 7.47 9.87 14.23
C ASP A 182 9.01 9.79 14.31
N GLU A 183 9.65 10.95 14.41
CA GLU A 183 11.10 11.10 14.52
C GLU A 183 11.67 10.57 15.85
N LEU A 184 10.83 10.47 16.88
CA LEU A 184 11.20 10.00 18.23
C LEU A 184 10.91 8.51 18.43
N GLY A 185 10.29 7.85 17.46
CA GLY A 185 9.89 6.44 17.54
C GLY A 185 8.48 6.21 18.11
N GLY A 186 7.72 7.28 18.37
CA GLY A 186 6.34 7.24 18.78
C GLY A 186 5.42 6.86 17.62
N ARG A 187 4.37 6.08 17.90
CA ARG A 187 3.33 5.77 16.90
C ARG A 187 2.29 6.86 16.93
N LYS A 188 2.12 7.55 15.80
CA LYS A 188 1.19 8.66 15.62
C LYS A 188 0.18 8.35 14.54
N VAL A 189 -1.07 8.76 14.72
CA VAL A 189 -2.06 8.81 13.64
C VAL A 189 -2.04 10.21 13.05
N ALA A 190 -1.65 10.33 11.78
CA ALA A 190 -1.67 11.62 11.10
C ALA A 190 -3.12 12.04 10.82
N LEU A 191 -3.47 13.28 11.14
CA LEU A 191 -4.78 13.86 10.84
C LEU A 191 -4.82 14.33 9.37
N GLY A 192 -6.02 14.38 8.79
CA GLY A 192 -6.26 14.68 7.38
C GLY A 192 -6.51 13.43 6.52
N GLY A 193 -6.33 13.58 5.20
CA GLY A 193 -6.75 12.59 4.22
C GLY A 193 -5.81 11.39 4.08
N HIS A 194 -6.31 10.19 4.39
CA HIS A 194 -5.67 8.91 4.09
C HIS A 194 -6.27 8.30 2.84
N THR A 195 -5.46 8.07 1.80
CA THR A 195 -5.93 7.46 0.56
C THR A 195 -5.75 5.95 0.59
N LEU A 196 -6.85 5.22 0.56
CA LEU A 196 -6.88 3.77 0.41
C LEU A 196 -6.78 3.38 -1.06
N HIS A 197 -6.02 2.33 -1.36
CA HIS A 197 -5.77 1.85 -2.71
C HIS A 197 -6.04 0.35 -2.84
N VAL A 198 -6.81 -0.02 -3.87
CA VAL A 198 -7.01 -1.42 -4.30
C VAL A 198 -6.98 -1.48 -5.82
N GLY A 199 -5.87 -1.96 -6.39
CA GLY A 199 -5.65 -1.86 -7.84
C GLY A 199 -5.75 -0.40 -8.29
N ASP A 200 -6.66 -0.12 -9.22
CA ASP A 200 -6.91 1.23 -9.73
C ASP A 200 -7.93 2.03 -8.89
N LEU A 201 -8.61 1.37 -7.94
CA LEU A 201 -9.54 2.05 -7.05
C LEU A 201 -8.79 2.85 -6.00
N LYS A 202 -9.22 4.10 -5.82
CA LYS A 202 -8.76 5.00 -4.77
C LYS A 202 -9.95 5.55 -4.00
N HIS A 203 -9.82 5.63 -2.69
CA HIS A 203 -10.83 6.23 -1.82
C HIS A 203 -10.14 6.94 -0.66
N THR A 204 -10.50 8.19 -0.41
CA THR A 204 -9.89 9.00 0.67
C THR A 204 -10.80 9.02 1.89
N VAL A 205 -10.22 8.71 3.04
CA VAL A 205 -10.86 8.82 4.36
C VAL A 205 -10.20 9.96 5.10
N GLU A 206 -10.96 10.97 5.49
CA GLU A 206 -10.48 12.10 6.29
C GLU A 206 -10.49 11.74 7.79
N LEU A 207 -9.32 11.72 8.42
CA LEU A 207 -9.22 11.58 9.87
C LEU A 207 -9.25 12.96 10.52
N ARG A 208 -10.22 13.18 11.40
CA ARG A 208 -10.39 14.44 12.13
C ARG A 208 -10.65 14.19 13.60
N VAL A 209 -10.46 15.23 14.39
CA VAL A 209 -10.74 15.28 15.82
C VAL A 209 -12.04 16.02 16.05
#